data_AF-A0A4Q2YR90-F1
#
_entry.id   AF-A0A4Q2YR90-F1
#
_cell.length_a   1.000
_cell.length_b   1.000
_cell.length_c   1.000
_cell.angle_alpha   90.00
_cell.angle_beta   90.00
_cell.angle_gamma   90.00
#
_symmetry.space_group_name_H-M   'P 1'
#
loop_
_entity.id
_entity.type
_entity.pdbx_description
1 polymer ?
#
loop_
_entity_poly.entity_id
_entity_poly.type
_entity_poly.pdbx_seq_one_letter_code
_entity_poly.pdbx_strand_id
1 'polypeptide(L)'
;MIEKAPIVSGAVANVFRAIAPDDVQLFPVSIEGEAEPYFVVNATRVVDCIDEARCKEVQHYPEGSFPEYEGEYRWIYGLRIDPLKTGGAHVLRPRKFKTAFIVSEEVKAALEAVGNLGVSFERGTGSTGPC
;
A
#
# COMPACT_ATOMS: atom_id res chain seq x y z
N MET A 1 -16.83 4.54 -1.42
CA MET A 1 -16.26 3.57 -0.46
C MET A 1 -14.94 4.15 -0.01
N ILE A 2 -14.72 4.38 1.30
CA ILE A 2 -13.37 4.70 1.78
C ILE A 2 -12.55 3.44 1.54
N GLU A 3 -11.66 3.47 0.55
CA GLU A 3 -10.64 2.43 0.40
C GLU A 3 -9.89 2.33 1.74
N LYS A 4 -9.63 1.11 2.25
CA LYS A 4 -9.06 0.88 3.60
C LYS A 4 -7.82 1.75 3.85
N ALA A 5 -8.00 2.93 4.44
CA ALA A 5 -6.94 3.90 4.67
C ALA A 5 -6.35 3.64 6.06
N PRO A 6 -5.03 3.46 6.18
CA PRO A 6 -4.43 3.24 7.49
C PRO A 6 -4.54 4.49 8.37
N ILE A 7 -4.84 4.27 9.64
CA ILE A 7 -4.76 5.27 10.69
C ILE A 7 -3.43 5.04 11.42
N VAL A 8 -2.63 6.08 11.56
CA VAL A 8 -1.26 6.00 12.06
C VAL A 8 -0.98 7.03 13.14
N SER A 9 -0.02 6.74 14.01
CA SER A 9 0.47 7.70 15.01
C SER A 9 1.23 8.86 14.37
N GLY A 10 1.45 9.94 15.13
CA GLY A 10 2.27 11.07 14.68
C GLY A 10 3.69 10.67 14.24
N ALA A 11 4.34 9.72 14.92
CA ALA A 11 5.68 9.24 14.55
C ALA A 11 5.70 8.59 13.16
N VAL A 12 4.69 7.77 12.85
CA VAL A 12 4.54 7.14 11.55
C VAL A 12 4.16 8.16 10.47
N ALA A 13 3.27 9.10 10.78
CA ALA A 13 2.93 10.19 9.88
C ALA A 13 4.17 11.00 9.47
N ASN A 14 5.13 11.20 10.39
CA ASN A 14 6.37 11.90 10.10
C ASN A 14 7.29 11.16 9.12
N VAL A 15 7.29 9.82 9.13
CA VAL A 15 8.01 9.02 8.13
C VAL A 15 7.50 9.34 6.72
N PHE A 16 6.17 9.33 6.54
CA PHE A 16 5.58 9.66 5.25
C PHE A 16 5.84 11.10 4.82
N ARG A 17 5.78 12.07 5.75
CA ARG A 17 6.14 13.48 5.45
C ARG A 17 7.57 13.63 4.99
N ALA A 18 8.50 12.85 5.56
CA ALA A 18 9.92 12.98 5.27
C ALA A 18 10.30 12.33 3.93
N ILE A 19 9.74 11.16 3.61
CA ILE A 19 10.20 10.33 2.50
C ILE A 19 9.28 10.44 1.29
N ALA A 20 7.97 10.57 1.50
CA ALA A 20 6.97 10.47 0.44
C ALA A 20 5.89 11.57 0.51
N PRO A 21 6.27 12.87 0.67
CA PRO A 21 5.31 13.95 0.88
C PRO A 21 4.35 14.14 -0.30
N ASP A 22 4.79 13.86 -1.53
CA ASP A 22 3.97 14.02 -2.74
C ASP A 22 3.07 12.81 -3.02
N ASP A 23 3.36 11.66 -2.41
CA ASP A 23 2.63 10.42 -2.60
C ASP A 23 1.52 10.20 -1.56
N VAL A 24 1.48 11.03 -0.50
CA VAL A 24 0.46 10.92 0.55
C VAL A 24 -0.22 12.24 0.89
N GLN A 25 -1.45 12.12 1.36
CA GLN A 25 -2.13 13.14 2.16
C GLN A 25 -2.30 12.61 3.58
N LEU A 26 -2.06 13.47 4.56
CA LEU A 26 -2.18 13.14 5.98
C LEU A 26 -3.26 14.01 6.61
N PHE A 27 -4.35 13.38 7.01
CA PHE A 27 -5.48 14.07 7.63
C PHE A 27 -5.45 13.85 9.14
N PRO A 28 -5.29 14.91 9.96
CA PRO A 28 -5.31 14.77 11.41
C PRO A 28 -6.70 14.29 11.87
N VAL A 29 -6.72 13.35 12.80
CA VAL A 29 -7.92 12.82 13.42
C VAL A 29 -7.72 12.66 14.93
N SER A 30 -8.79 12.87 15.69
CA SER A 30 -8.84 12.60 17.12
C SER A 30 -9.46 11.24 17.36
N ILE A 31 -8.86 10.43 18.23
CA ILE A 31 -9.39 9.14 18.65
C ILE A 31 -9.84 9.29 20.11
N GLU A 32 -11.07 8.88 20.42
CA GLU A 32 -11.58 8.92 21.79
C GLU A 32 -10.73 8.02 22.70
N GLY A 33 -10.29 8.57 23.83
CA GLY A 33 -9.43 7.87 24.80
C GLY A 33 -7.93 8.01 24.54
N GLU A 34 -7.52 8.56 23.39
CA GLU A 34 -6.12 8.80 23.06
C GLU A 34 -5.79 10.29 23.16
N ALA A 35 -4.72 10.62 23.88
CA ALA A 35 -4.26 12.01 24.02
C ALA A 35 -3.39 12.47 22.84
N GLU A 36 -2.71 11.52 22.18
CA GLU A 36 -1.80 11.80 21.08
C GLU A 36 -2.54 11.95 19.73
N PRO A 37 -2.03 12.80 18.80
CA PRO A 37 -2.66 12.98 17.51
C PRO A 37 -2.43 11.78 16.58
N TYR A 38 -3.50 11.35 15.91
CA TYR A 38 -3.49 10.33 14.87
C TYR A 38 -3.75 10.94 13.50
N PHE A 39 -3.40 10.20 12.46
CA PHE A 39 -3.54 10.63 11.08
C PHE A 39 -4.12 9.52 10.22
N VAL A 40 -5.11 9.84 9.38
CA VAL A 40 -5.47 9.01 8.25
C VAL A 40 -4.45 9.25 7.14
N VAL A 41 -3.85 8.19 6.62
CA VAL A 41 -2.92 8.25 5.48
C VAL A 41 -3.67 7.88 4.21
N ASN A 42 -3.78 8.84 3.29
CA ASN A 42 -4.32 8.60 1.96
C ASN A 42 -3.17 8.58 0.94
N ALA A 43 -3.03 7.50 0.18
CA ALA A 43 -2.11 7.47 -0.95
C ALA A 43 -2.72 8.24 -2.13
N THR A 44 -1.96 9.13 -2.75
CA THR A 44 -2.42 9.95 -3.89
C THR A 44 -2.17 9.28 -5.23
N ARG A 45 -1.33 8.22 -5.26
CA ARG A 45 -0.92 7.51 -6.46
C ARG A 45 -1.69 6.20 -6.61
N VAL A 46 -2.49 6.09 -7.68
CA VAL A 46 -3.14 4.84 -8.09
C VAL A 46 -2.53 4.35 -9.40
N VAL A 47 -1.98 3.15 -9.40
CA VAL A 47 -1.09 2.67 -10.48
C VAL A 47 -1.43 1.23 -10.90
N ASP A 48 -1.41 0.93 -12.20
CA ASP A 48 -1.56 -0.43 -12.71
C ASP A 48 -0.20 -1.15 -12.75
N CYS A 49 0.31 -1.52 -11.56
CA CYS A 49 1.66 -2.05 -11.39
C CYS A 49 1.73 -3.53 -11.00
N ILE A 50 0.61 -4.26 -10.96
CA ILE A 50 0.60 -5.67 -10.55
C ILE A 50 1.26 -6.51 -11.64
N ASP A 51 2.20 -7.35 -11.24
CA ASP A 51 2.83 -8.34 -12.10
C ASP A 51 2.22 -9.71 -11.82
N GLU A 52 1.08 -9.95 -12.46
CA GLU A 52 0.28 -11.17 -12.29
C GLU A 52 1.07 -12.44 -12.60
N ALA A 53 1.98 -12.39 -13.58
CA ALA A 53 2.81 -13.54 -13.96
C ALA A 53 3.81 -13.95 -12.88
N ARG A 54 4.21 -13.02 -12.00
CA ARG A 54 5.13 -13.28 -10.88
C ARG A 54 4.41 -13.49 -9.54
N CYS A 55 3.10 -13.23 -9.45
CA CYS A 55 2.32 -13.55 -8.27
C CYS A 55 2.27 -15.07 -8.04
N LYS A 56 2.16 -15.50 -6.78
CA LYS A 56 2.07 -16.95 -6.48
C LYS A 56 0.69 -17.52 -6.83
N GLU A 57 -0.35 -16.76 -6.55
CA GLU A 57 -1.73 -17.11 -6.91
C GLU A 57 -2.54 -15.83 -7.12
N VAL A 58 -3.41 -15.85 -8.12
CA VAL A 58 -4.32 -14.76 -8.43
C VAL A 58 -5.72 -15.32 -8.63
N GLN A 59 -6.68 -14.80 -7.88
CA GLN A 59 -8.09 -15.13 -8.00
C GLN A 59 -8.84 -13.93 -8.56
N HIS A 60 -9.53 -14.15 -9.67
CA HIS A 60 -10.40 -13.18 -10.30
C HIS A 60 -11.85 -13.39 -9.85
N TYR A 61 -12.67 -12.34 -9.95
CA TYR A 61 -14.11 -12.52 -9.87
C TYR A 61 -14.61 -13.30 -11.10
N PRO A 62 -15.59 -14.20 -10.95
CA PRO A 62 -16.21 -14.85 -12.10
C PRO A 62 -16.82 -13.81 -13.05
N GLU A 63 -16.66 -13.99 -14.35
CA GLU A 63 -17.24 -13.09 -15.35
C GLU A 63 -18.75 -12.96 -15.17
N GLY A 64 -19.26 -11.73 -15.24
CA GLY A 64 -20.69 -11.43 -15.13
C GLY A 64 -21.30 -11.58 -13.72
N SER A 65 -20.50 -11.89 -12.69
CA SER A 65 -21.02 -12.06 -11.33
C SER A 65 -21.15 -10.76 -10.54
N PHE A 66 -20.14 -9.89 -10.60
CA PHE A 66 -20.09 -8.61 -9.87
C PHE A 66 -19.61 -7.48 -10.80
N PRO A 67 -20.53 -6.75 -11.45
CA PRO A 67 -20.18 -5.66 -12.38
C PRO A 67 -19.28 -4.58 -11.74
N GLU A 68 -19.41 -4.34 -10.45
CA GLU A 68 -18.61 -3.35 -9.72
C GLU A 68 -17.13 -3.74 -9.51
N TYR A 69 -16.79 -5.02 -9.71
CA TYR A 69 -15.43 -5.57 -9.59
C TYR A 69 -14.91 -6.14 -10.91
N GLU A 70 -15.53 -5.76 -12.03
CA GLU A 70 -15.12 -6.22 -13.36
C GLU A 70 -13.67 -5.81 -13.65
N GLY A 71 -12.81 -6.81 -13.93
CA GLY A 71 -11.37 -6.61 -14.13
C GLY A 71 -10.55 -6.37 -12.85
N GLU A 72 -11.16 -6.46 -11.66
CA GLU A 72 -10.47 -6.42 -10.37
C GLU A 72 -10.09 -7.83 -9.87
N TYR A 73 -9.05 -7.86 -9.03
CA TYR A 73 -8.62 -9.06 -8.35
C TYR A 73 -9.44 -9.29 -7.09
N ARG A 74 -10.02 -10.48 -6.95
CA ARG A 74 -10.71 -10.93 -5.73
C ARG A 74 -9.70 -11.18 -4.61
N TRP A 75 -8.62 -11.87 -4.93
CA TRP A 75 -7.57 -12.22 -3.98
C TRP A 75 -6.23 -12.44 -4.69
N ILE A 76 -5.13 -12.08 -4.04
CA ILE A 76 -3.77 -12.34 -4.53
C ILE A 76 -2.95 -12.90 -3.37
N TYR A 77 -2.32 -14.06 -3.59
CA TYR A 77 -1.31 -14.59 -2.69
C TYR A 77 0.09 -14.34 -3.26
N GLY A 78 1.02 -13.90 -2.39
CA GLY A 78 2.39 -13.57 -2.80
C GLY A 78 2.45 -12.46 -3.85
N LEU A 79 1.77 -11.33 -3.59
CA LEU A 79 1.70 -10.16 -4.48
C LEU A 79 3.09 -9.77 -5.00
N ARG A 80 3.18 -9.54 -6.32
CA ARG A 80 4.36 -8.99 -7.00
C ARG A 80 3.95 -7.79 -7.84
N ILE A 81 4.82 -6.78 -7.84
CA ILE A 81 4.65 -5.57 -8.64
C ILE A 81 5.79 -5.44 -9.64
N ASP A 82 5.53 -4.75 -10.74
CA ASP A 82 6.52 -4.30 -11.69
C ASP A 82 7.03 -2.90 -11.26
N PRO A 83 8.28 -2.78 -10.78
CA PRO A 83 8.86 -1.50 -10.37
C PRO A 83 8.91 -0.47 -11.51
N LEU A 84 8.98 -0.91 -12.77
CA LEU A 84 9.01 0.00 -13.92
C LEU A 84 7.67 0.71 -14.12
N LYS A 85 6.58 0.11 -13.63
CA LYS A 85 5.24 0.67 -13.73
C LYS A 85 4.88 1.60 -12.57
N THR A 86 5.63 1.62 -11.48
CA THR A 86 5.29 2.44 -10.29
C THR A 86 5.51 3.93 -10.51
N GLY A 87 6.25 4.31 -11.56
CA GLY A 87 6.56 5.71 -11.87
C GLY A 87 7.39 6.38 -10.77
N GLY A 88 8.19 5.59 -10.02
CA GLY A 88 9.03 6.09 -8.93
C GLY A 88 8.28 6.41 -7.63
N ALA A 89 6.99 6.13 -7.53
CA ALA A 89 6.22 6.38 -6.31
C ALA A 89 6.74 5.53 -5.14
N HIS A 90 6.96 6.18 -4.00
CA HIS A 90 7.30 5.56 -2.73
C HIS A 90 6.09 5.01 -2.00
N VAL A 91 4.89 5.55 -2.26
CA VAL A 91 3.62 5.07 -1.71
C VAL A 91 2.55 5.03 -2.80
N LEU A 92 1.84 3.92 -2.95
CA LEU A 92 0.82 3.77 -3.98
C LEU A 92 -0.27 2.74 -3.65
N ARG A 93 -1.38 2.82 -4.38
CA ARG A 93 -2.42 1.79 -4.44
C ARG A 93 -2.46 1.14 -5.82
N PRO A 94 -2.55 -0.20 -5.91
CA PRO A 94 -2.79 -0.87 -7.17
C PRO A 94 -4.20 -0.57 -7.71
N ARG A 95 -4.30 -0.28 -9.01
CA ARG A 95 -5.57 0.04 -9.68
C ARG A 95 -6.62 -1.08 -9.56
N LYS A 96 -6.19 -2.34 -9.67
CA LYS A 96 -7.06 -3.53 -9.75
C LYS A 96 -7.15 -4.32 -8.44
N PHE A 97 -6.43 -3.90 -7.38
CA PHE A 97 -6.43 -4.58 -6.08
C PHE A 97 -6.44 -3.55 -4.95
N LYS A 98 -7.61 -2.94 -4.74
CA LYS A 98 -7.82 -1.77 -3.86
C LYS A 98 -7.53 -2.01 -2.39
N THR A 99 -7.45 -3.28 -1.96
CA THR A 99 -7.10 -3.65 -0.59
C THR A 99 -5.62 -3.41 -0.26
N ALA A 100 -4.73 -3.43 -1.26
CA ALA A 100 -3.30 -3.25 -1.03
C ALA A 100 -2.91 -1.78 -0.88
N PHE A 101 -2.05 -1.52 0.10
CA PHE A 101 -1.34 -0.26 0.30
C PHE A 101 0.15 -0.57 0.22
N ILE A 102 0.81 -0.09 -0.83
CA ILE A 102 2.18 -0.48 -1.16
C ILE A 102 3.12 0.66 -0.81
N VAL A 103 4.22 0.31 -0.16
CA VAL A 103 5.31 1.22 0.17
C VAL A 103 6.63 0.71 -0.40
N SER A 104 7.52 1.62 -0.78
CA SER A 104 8.89 1.29 -1.17
C SER A 104 9.67 0.69 0.01
N GLU A 105 10.79 0.00 -0.28
CA GLU A 105 11.66 -0.56 0.76
C GLU A 105 12.23 0.54 1.68
N GLU A 106 12.49 1.74 1.15
CA GLU A 106 12.95 2.89 1.95
C GLU A 106 11.91 3.32 2.99
N VAL A 107 10.66 3.51 2.56
CA VAL A 107 9.55 3.83 3.48
C VAL A 107 9.35 2.69 4.47
N LYS A 108 9.35 1.44 4.01
CA LYS A 108 9.25 0.26 4.89
C LYS A 108 10.34 0.27 5.98
N ALA A 109 11.61 0.46 5.60
CA ALA A 109 12.72 0.46 6.54
C ALA A 109 12.59 1.58 7.58
N ALA A 110 12.18 2.78 7.16
CA ALA A 110 11.94 3.88 8.06
C ALA A 110 10.74 3.65 9.00
N LEU A 111 9.67 3.01 8.50
CA LEU A 111 8.55 2.59 9.32
C LEU A 111 8.99 1.54 10.36
N GLU A 112 9.73 0.51 9.95
CA GLU A 112 10.28 -0.53 10.84
C GLU A 112 11.17 0.07 11.95
N ALA A 113 11.93 1.12 11.64
CA ALA A 113 12.78 1.82 12.61
C ALA A 113 12.00 2.60 13.69
N VAL A 114 10.77 3.04 13.41
CA VAL A 114 9.91 3.68 14.43
C VAL A 114 9.49 2.68 15.51
N GLY A 115 9.30 1.41 15.14
CA GLY A 115 8.86 0.35 16.04
C GLY A 115 7.39 0.48 16.50
N ASN A 116 6.89 -0.57 17.15
CA ASN A 116 5.57 -0.61 17.81
C ASN A 116 4.36 -0.18 16.92
N LEU A 117 4.40 -0.54 15.63
CA LEU A 117 3.48 -0.06 14.61
C LEU A 117 2.12 -0.78 14.57
N GLY A 118 2.01 -1.97 15.15
CA GLY A 118 0.85 -2.85 14.96
C GLY A 118 0.64 -3.34 13.51
N VAL A 119 1.63 -3.14 12.61
CA VAL A 119 1.57 -3.57 11.20
C VAL A 119 2.54 -4.72 10.94
N SER A 120 2.16 -5.63 10.04
CA SER A 120 3.05 -6.63 9.45
C SER A 120 3.33 -6.26 7.99
N PHE A 121 4.60 -6.32 7.60
CA PHE A 121 5.02 -6.15 6.21
C PHE A 121 5.28 -7.52 5.58
N GLU A 122 4.67 -7.79 4.42
CA GLU A 122 5.03 -8.94 3.60
C GLU A 122 5.86 -8.48 2.39
N ARG A 123 7.01 -9.15 2.17
CA ARG A 123 7.95 -8.75 1.12
C ARG A 123 7.47 -9.17 -0.27
N GLY A 124 7.21 -8.19 -1.12
CA GLY A 124 7.04 -8.36 -2.56
C GLY A 124 8.38 -8.42 -3.29
N THR A 125 9.15 -9.52 -3.21
CA THR A 125 10.47 -9.55 -3.87
C THR A 125 10.37 -9.48 -5.40
N GLY A 126 10.86 -8.40 -6.01
CA GLY A 126 11.32 -8.41 -7.39
C GLY A 126 12.62 -9.20 -7.48
N SER A 127 12.73 -10.11 -8.44
CA SER A 127 13.95 -10.89 -8.69
C SER A 127 15.17 -9.98 -8.85
N THR A 128 16.13 -10.06 -7.95
CA THR A 128 17.54 -9.72 -8.25
C THR A 128 18.10 -10.86 -9.08
N GLY A 129 18.27 -10.64 -10.39
CA GLY A 129 19.06 -11.53 -11.24
C GLY A 129 20.53 -11.56 -10.77
N PRO A 130 21.25 -12.67 -11.01
CA PRO A 130 22.64 -12.80 -10.59
C PRO A 130 23.54 -11.85 -11.38
N CYS A 131 24.53 -11.32 -10.68
CA CYS A 131 25.65 -10.52 -11.18
C CYS A 131 26.46 -11.29 -12.23
#